data_AF-A0A238D2V6-F1
#
_entry.id   AF-A0A238D2V6-F1
#
_cell.length_a   1.000
_cell.length_b   1.000
_cell.length_c   1.000
_cell.angle_alpha   90.00
_cell.angle_beta   90.00
_cell.angle_gamma   90.00
#
_symmetry.space_group_name_H-M   'P 1'
#
loop_
_entity.id
_entity.type
_entity.pdbx_description
1 polymer ?
#
loop_
_entity_poly.entity_id
_entity_poly.type
_entity_poly.pdbx_seq_one_letter_code
_entity_poly.pdbx_strand_id
1 'polypeptide(L)'
;MSAIMTDSHASVVSAPPVQPDAGLDDLLKLRTALVLEHPLNQAVGGDPGRLFLMFELYADFVYDFTEYVCRLFMALRDEEMKSVIYENLVDELGLGSAKPSTWKVQHGELYRQFIHSLRLIEPYRATGIGQRITTIENASKAISRRFYDAHAAIITDGDDLQSFAAFSTIECWVCDLYAFWKRALVGMGCSEESLDMRTIDLHCICDVEHSAALDGLLRRKLSQGADALHRMRKGVVRGMAASERLFSDIHRELA
;
A
#
# COMPACT_ATOMS: atom_id res chain seq x y z
N MET A 1 54.25 39.79 -34.74
CA MET A 1 54.20 38.42 -34.18
C MET A 1 54.66 38.48 -32.72
N SER A 2 53.99 37.71 -31.85
CA SER A 2 54.18 37.50 -30.39
C SER A 2 52.96 37.99 -29.59
N ALA A 3 51.96 37.14 -29.36
CA ALA A 3 51.86 36.05 -28.35
C ALA A 3 51.34 36.57 -27.01
N ILE A 4 50.02 36.59 -26.87
CA ILE A 4 49.32 36.71 -25.59
C ILE A 4 49.18 35.29 -25.03
N MET A 5 49.88 35.00 -23.93
CA MET A 5 49.59 33.82 -23.11
C MET A 5 48.36 34.12 -22.26
N THR A 6 47.34 33.28 -22.38
CA THR A 6 46.32 33.12 -21.34
C THR A 6 46.22 31.64 -21.04
N ASP A 7 46.86 31.23 -19.95
CA ASP A 7 46.58 29.97 -19.27
C ASP A 7 45.17 30.07 -18.68
N SER A 8 44.23 29.38 -19.32
CA SER A 8 42.94 29.07 -18.70
C SER A 8 43.04 27.64 -18.17
N HIS A 9 43.39 27.52 -16.89
CA HIS A 9 43.12 26.29 -16.15
C HIS A 9 41.59 26.17 -16.01
N ALA A 10 40.99 25.36 -16.90
CA ALA A 10 39.64 24.85 -16.68
C ALA A 10 39.67 24.03 -15.38
N SER A 11 39.17 24.63 -14.31
CA SER A 11 38.88 23.92 -13.07
C SER A 11 37.80 22.90 -13.39
N VAL A 12 38.20 21.64 -13.54
CA VAL A 12 37.28 20.51 -13.60
C VAL A 12 36.64 20.45 -12.23
N VAL A 13 35.46 21.04 -12.11
CA VAL A 13 34.58 20.86 -10.95
C VAL A 13 34.17 19.38 -10.98
N SER A 14 34.93 18.56 -10.26
CA SER A 14 34.53 17.19 -9.98
C SER A 14 33.16 17.25 -9.31
N ALA A 15 32.14 16.74 -10.01
CA ALA A 15 30.82 16.56 -9.44
C ALA A 15 30.98 15.80 -8.11
N PRO A 16 30.33 16.24 -7.02
CA PRO A 16 30.40 15.52 -5.77
C PRO A 16 29.96 14.07 -6.03
N PRO A 17 30.64 13.08 -5.43
CA PRO A 17 30.28 11.69 -5.62
C PRO A 17 28.82 11.52 -5.23
N VAL A 18 27.99 11.08 -6.19
CA VAL A 18 26.60 10.70 -5.96
C VAL A 18 26.62 9.68 -4.83
N GLN A 19 26.01 10.02 -3.68
CA GLN A 19 26.05 9.09 -2.56
C GLN A 19 25.32 7.80 -2.95
N PRO A 20 25.83 6.61 -2.55
CA PRO A 20 25.28 5.31 -2.97
C PRO A 20 23.83 5.06 -2.54
N ASP A 21 23.29 5.88 -1.65
CA ASP A 21 21.95 5.88 -1.06
C ASP A 21 21.07 7.04 -1.57
N ALA A 22 21.65 8.03 -2.25
CA ALA A 22 21.00 9.30 -2.59
C ALA A 22 19.72 9.09 -3.43
N GLY A 23 18.56 9.14 -2.79
CA GLY A 23 17.23 9.13 -3.41
C GLY A 23 16.39 7.85 -3.23
N LEU A 24 16.87 6.81 -2.53
CA LEU A 24 15.94 5.72 -2.13
C LEU A 24 15.00 6.21 -1.03
N ASP A 25 15.53 6.80 0.04
CA ASP A 25 14.71 7.28 1.16
C ASP A 25 13.66 8.32 0.74
N ASP A 26 14.01 9.23 -0.17
CA ASP A 26 13.06 10.20 -0.72
C ASP A 26 11.95 9.50 -1.51
N LEU A 27 12.29 8.44 -2.24
CA LEU A 27 11.31 7.64 -2.97
C LEU A 27 10.40 6.82 -2.02
N LEU A 28 10.95 6.29 -0.92
CA LEU A 28 10.18 5.58 0.11
C LEU A 28 9.24 6.52 0.87
N LYS A 29 9.61 7.80 1.05
CA LYS A 29 8.68 8.83 1.57
C LYS A 29 7.61 9.19 0.54
N LEU A 30 8.02 9.36 -0.72
CA LEU A 30 7.12 9.75 -1.80
C LEU A 30 6.01 8.71 -2.05
N ARG A 31 6.32 7.40 -1.96
CA ARG A 31 5.30 6.34 -2.13
C ARG A 31 4.17 6.44 -1.10
N THR A 32 4.47 6.82 0.15
CA THR A 32 3.45 7.00 1.20
C THR A 32 2.67 8.28 0.96
N ALA A 33 3.35 9.40 0.71
CA ALA A 33 2.72 10.69 0.44
C ALA A 33 1.76 10.64 -0.76
N LEU A 34 2.12 9.92 -1.84
CA LEU A 34 1.30 9.74 -3.03
C LEU A 34 -0.11 9.23 -2.72
N VAL A 35 -0.24 8.32 -1.75
CA VAL A 35 -1.53 7.77 -1.34
C VAL A 35 -2.24 8.69 -0.37
N LEU A 36 -1.53 9.20 0.64
CA LEU A 36 -2.14 10.04 1.68
C LEU A 36 -2.66 11.38 1.13
N GLU A 37 -1.97 11.94 0.15
CA GLU A 37 -2.32 13.21 -0.51
C GLU A 37 -3.24 13.01 -1.73
N HIS A 38 -3.65 11.77 -2.02
CA HIS A 38 -4.49 11.48 -3.18
C HIS A 38 -5.85 12.22 -3.11
N PRO A 39 -6.37 12.79 -4.22
CA PRO A 39 -7.65 13.52 -4.23
C PRO A 39 -8.85 12.73 -3.68
N LEU A 40 -8.79 11.40 -3.73
CA LEU A 40 -9.77 10.52 -3.10
C LEU A 40 -9.99 10.87 -1.61
N ASN A 41 -8.92 11.08 -0.85
CA ASN A 41 -9.00 11.29 0.59
C ASN A 41 -9.73 12.59 0.93
N GLN A 42 -9.56 13.63 0.10
CA GLN A 42 -10.33 14.86 0.19
C GLN A 42 -11.80 14.63 -0.16
N ALA A 43 -12.08 13.86 -1.20
CA ALA A 43 -13.45 13.57 -1.64
C ALA A 43 -14.26 12.77 -0.61
N VAL A 44 -13.64 11.83 0.10
CA VAL A 44 -14.32 11.01 1.13
C VAL A 44 -14.34 11.66 2.51
N GLY A 45 -13.35 12.49 2.84
CA GLY A 45 -13.23 13.10 4.17
C GLY A 45 -14.38 14.05 4.55
N GLY A 46 -15.11 14.57 3.56
CA GLY A 46 -16.24 15.48 3.76
C GLY A 46 -17.63 14.89 3.48
N ASP A 47 -17.72 13.63 3.03
CA ASP A 47 -18.98 13.04 2.57
C ASP A 47 -19.10 11.58 3.05
N PRO A 48 -20.01 11.31 4.01
CA PRO A 48 -20.27 9.96 4.52
C PRO A 48 -20.61 8.94 3.44
N GLY A 49 -21.41 9.33 2.44
CA GLY A 49 -21.84 8.43 1.37
C GLY A 49 -20.67 8.04 0.47
N ARG A 50 -19.78 8.99 0.18
CA ARG A 50 -18.54 8.71 -0.57
C ARG A 50 -17.58 7.83 0.22
N LEU A 51 -17.47 8.04 1.53
CA LEU A 51 -16.64 7.18 2.37
C LEU A 51 -17.16 5.74 2.40
N PHE A 52 -18.48 5.56 2.56
CA PHE A 52 -19.09 4.23 2.53
C PHE A 52 -18.93 3.54 1.18
N LEU A 53 -19.12 4.28 0.08
CA LEU A 53 -18.90 3.75 -1.26
C LEU A 53 -17.43 3.38 -1.50
N MET A 54 -16.49 4.18 -0.99
CA MET A 54 -15.06 3.88 -1.04
C MET A 54 -14.74 2.55 -0.35
N PHE A 55 -15.28 2.29 0.85
CA PHE A 55 -15.08 1.00 1.52
C PHE A 55 -15.61 -0.18 0.69
N GLU A 56 -16.78 -0.04 0.07
CA GLU A 56 -17.33 -1.09 -0.81
C GLU A 56 -16.46 -1.32 -2.06
N LEU A 57 -15.90 -0.27 -2.65
CA LEU A 57 -15.02 -0.34 -3.83
C LEU A 57 -13.62 -0.88 -3.51
N TYR A 58 -13.18 -0.75 -2.26
CA TYR A 58 -11.88 -1.22 -1.77
C TYR A 58 -11.91 -2.68 -1.30
N ALA A 59 -13.11 -3.29 -1.20
CA ALA A 59 -13.30 -4.58 -0.55
C ALA A 59 -12.52 -5.73 -1.21
N ASP A 60 -12.60 -5.88 -2.53
CA ASP A 60 -11.91 -6.99 -3.21
C ASP A 60 -10.39 -6.81 -3.21
N PHE A 61 -9.87 -5.57 -3.08
CA PHE A 61 -8.44 -5.37 -2.82
C PHE A 61 -8.06 -6.07 -1.51
N VAL A 62 -8.79 -5.81 -0.41
CA VAL A 62 -8.48 -6.45 0.87
C VAL A 62 -8.70 -7.96 0.84
N TYR A 63 -9.75 -8.44 0.14
CA TYR A 63 -10.04 -9.87 0.06
C TYR A 63 -8.96 -10.67 -0.68
N ASP A 64 -8.39 -10.10 -1.74
CA ASP A 64 -7.39 -10.77 -2.57
C ASP A 64 -5.95 -10.59 -2.05
N PHE A 65 -5.75 -9.73 -1.03
CA PHE A 65 -4.42 -9.38 -0.54
C PHE A 65 -3.60 -10.59 -0.06
N THR A 66 -4.19 -11.45 0.77
CA THR A 66 -3.52 -12.66 1.26
C THR A 66 -3.08 -13.59 0.12
N GLU A 67 -3.91 -13.75 -0.92
CA GLU A 67 -3.55 -14.57 -2.09
C GLU A 67 -2.34 -13.97 -2.81
N TYR A 68 -2.32 -12.65 -2.99
CA TYR A 68 -1.18 -11.95 -3.56
C TYR A 68 0.09 -12.12 -2.73
N VAL A 69 0.03 -11.97 -1.41
CA VAL A 69 1.19 -12.18 -0.51
C VAL A 69 1.71 -13.61 -0.63
N CYS A 70 0.84 -14.62 -0.70
CA CYS A 70 1.25 -16.01 -0.96
C CYS A 70 1.98 -16.15 -2.31
N ARG A 71 1.47 -15.53 -3.39
CA ARG A 71 2.12 -15.58 -4.71
C ARG A 71 3.50 -14.93 -4.68
N LEU A 72 3.64 -13.80 -3.99
CA LEU A 72 4.93 -13.12 -3.79
C LEU A 72 5.90 -14.02 -3.02
N PHE A 73 5.49 -14.56 -1.87
CA PHE A 73 6.30 -15.46 -1.05
C PHE A 73 6.86 -16.64 -1.87
N MET A 74 6.00 -17.28 -2.68
CA MET A 74 6.38 -18.42 -3.51
C MET A 74 7.35 -18.05 -4.64
N ALA A 75 7.32 -16.80 -5.12
CA ALA A 75 8.13 -16.34 -6.23
C ALA A 75 9.52 -15.81 -5.82
N LEU A 76 9.65 -15.29 -4.60
CA LEU A 76 10.92 -14.83 -4.06
C LEU A 76 11.91 -16.01 -3.94
N ARG A 77 13.21 -15.72 -4.01
CA ARG A 77 14.32 -16.67 -3.83
C ARG A 77 15.26 -16.24 -2.71
N ASP A 78 15.41 -14.94 -2.49
CA ASP A 78 16.14 -14.37 -1.35
C ASP A 78 15.43 -14.71 -0.04
N GLU A 79 16.07 -15.55 0.78
CA GLU A 79 15.50 -16.08 2.01
C GLU A 79 15.25 -14.99 3.07
N GLU A 80 16.03 -13.91 3.08
CA GLU A 80 15.81 -12.80 4.01
C GLU A 80 14.54 -12.04 3.64
N MET A 81 14.31 -11.80 2.34
CA MET A 81 13.08 -11.20 1.85
C MET A 81 11.88 -12.11 2.08
N LYS A 82 12.00 -13.40 1.80
CA LYS A 82 10.95 -14.39 2.09
C LYS A 82 10.56 -14.39 3.56
N SER A 83 11.53 -14.32 4.46
CA SER A 83 11.26 -14.29 5.90
C SER A 83 10.39 -13.09 6.27
N VAL A 84 10.67 -11.90 5.72
CA VAL A 84 9.85 -10.70 5.99
C VAL A 84 8.44 -10.85 5.41
N ILE A 85 8.31 -11.37 4.18
CA ILE A 85 6.99 -11.64 3.57
C ILE A 85 6.22 -12.72 4.34
N TYR A 86 6.92 -13.71 4.90
CA TYR A 86 6.32 -14.76 5.69
C TYR A 86 5.71 -14.23 6.99
N GLU A 87 6.42 -13.35 7.71
CA GLU A 87 5.86 -12.72 8.92
C GLU A 87 4.61 -11.90 8.60
N ASN A 88 4.65 -11.09 7.53
CA ASN A 88 3.45 -10.39 7.06
C ASN A 88 2.32 -11.36 6.72
N LEU A 89 2.59 -12.48 6.03
CA LEU A 89 1.58 -13.50 5.73
C LEU A 89 0.99 -14.15 6.99
N VAL A 90 1.81 -14.41 8.01
CA VAL A 90 1.37 -14.97 9.31
C VAL A 90 0.39 -14.01 9.98
N ASP A 91 0.68 -12.71 9.95
CA ASP A 91 -0.19 -11.68 10.50
C ASP A 91 -1.49 -11.55 9.69
N GLU A 92 -1.39 -11.49 8.35
CA GLU A 92 -2.56 -11.42 7.46
C GLU A 92 -3.53 -12.60 7.65
N LEU A 93 -2.99 -13.79 7.97
CA LEU A 93 -3.76 -15.00 8.29
C LEU A 93 -4.30 -15.04 9.73
N GLY A 94 -3.91 -14.08 10.57
CA GLY A 94 -4.29 -14.00 11.98
C GLY A 94 -3.64 -15.08 12.85
N LEU A 95 -2.42 -15.51 12.49
CA LEU A 95 -1.68 -16.59 13.17
C LEU A 95 -0.68 -16.08 14.22
N GLY A 96 -0.47 -14.76 14.32
CA GLY A 96 0.62 -14.11 15.09
C GLY A 96 0.39 -13.81 16.58
N SER A 97 -0.67 -14.31 17.23
CA SER A 97 -0.89 -14.07 18.67
C SER A 97 -0.98 -15.38 19.46
N ALA A 98 -0.51 -15.40 20.71
CA ALA A 98 -0.60 -16.55 21.63
C ALA A 98 -2.04 -17.02 21.97
N LYS A 99 -3.04 -16.53 21.23
CA LYS A 99 -4.45 -16.92 21.29
C LYS A 99 -4.73 -17.98 20.23
N PRO A 100 -5.82 -18.76 20.36
CA PRO A 100 -6.19 -19.73 19.33
C PRO A 100 -6.38 -19.02 17.98
N SER A 101 -5.66 -19.47 16.96
CA SER A 101 -5.87 -19.05 15.58
C SER A 101 -7.30 -19.36 15.18
N THR A 102 -8.03 -18.37 14.66
CA THR A 102 -9.38 -18.58 14.12
C THR A 102 -9.54 -17.85 12.79
N TRP A 103 -10.33 -18.40 11.88
CA TRP A 103 -10.70 -17.72 10.62
C TRP A 103 -11.21 -16.29 10.85
N LYS A 104 -11.85 -16.03 11.99
CA LYS A 104 -12.44 -14.73 12.34
C LYS A 104 -11.43 -13.63 12.67
N VAL A 105 -10.14 -13.92 12.71
CA VAL A 105 -9.08 -12.93 12.90
C VAL A 105 -8.23 -12.71 11.64
N GLN A 106 -8.51 -13.41 10.54
CA GLN A 106 -7.89 -13.17 9.24
C GLN A 106 -8.33 -11.80 8.72
N HIS A 107 -7.42 -11.01 8.16
CA HIS A 107 -7.66 -9.59 7.86
C HIS A 107 -8.78 -9.38 6.84
N GLY A 108 -8.83 -10.19 5.78
CA GLY A 108 -9.92 -10.17 4.79
C GLY A 108 -11.30 -10.50 5.38
N GLU A 109 -11.37 -11.42 6.34
CA GLU A 109 -12.59 -11.75 7.08
C GLU A 109 -12.99 -10.63 8.05
N LEU A 110 -12.03 -9.99 8.72
CA LEU A 110 -12.29 -8.81 9.54
C LEU A 110 -12.86 -7.67 8.68
N TYR A 111 -12.33 -7.47 7.47
CA TYR A 111 -12.87 -6.48 6.52
C TYR A 111 -14.27 -6.84 6.04
N ARG A 112 -14.54 -8.12 5.78
CA ARG A 112 -15.89 -8.61 5.45
C ARG A 112 -16.89 -8.35 6.58
N GLN A 113 -16.49 -8.58 7.82
CA GLN A 113 -17.31 -8.30 9.01
C GLN A 113 -17.54 -6.80 9.19
N PHE A 114 -16.52 -5.98 8.96
CA PHE A 114 -16.65 -4.52 8.90
C PHE A 114 -17.69 -4.08 7.86
N ILE A 115 -17.55 -4.47 6.59
CA ILE A 115 -18.51 -4.15 5.53
C ILE A 115 -19.93 -4.65 5.88
N HIS A 116 -20.04 -5.85 6.44
CA HIS A 116 -21.33 -6.37 6.88
C HIS A 116 -21.97 -5.47 7.94
N SER A 117 -21.23 -5.10 8.98
CA SER A 117 -21.72 -4.20 10.03
C SER A 117 -22.02 -2.79 9.50
N LEU A 118 -21.22 -2.29 8.56
CA LEU A 118 -21.43 -1.00 7.88
C LEU A 118 -22.77 -0.99 7.15
N ARG A 119 -23.12 -2.07 6.46
CA ARG A 119 -24.42 -2.19 5.75
C ARG A 119 -25.62 -2.20 6.70
N LEU A 120 -25.42 -2.40 8.00
CA LEU A 120 -26.49 -2.44 9.01
C LEU A 120 -26.79 -1.09 9.64
N ILE A 121 -25.84 -0.15 9.64
CA ILE A 121 -26.06 1.16 10.26
C ILE A 121 -26.98 2.04 9.43
N GLU A 122 -27.80 2.86 10.10
CA GLU A 122 -28.79 3.70 9.42
C GLU A 122 -28.17 4.75 8.47
N PRO A 123 -27.05 5.42 8.83
CA PRO A 123 -26.39 6.35 7.90
C PRO A 123 -26.03 5.70 6.57
N TYR A 124 -25.58 4.45 6.58
CA TYR A 124 -25.27 3.71 5.35
C TYR A 124 -26.53 3.45 4.53
N ARG A 125 -27.60 2.95 5.16
CA ARG A 125 -28.86 2.61 4.47
C ARG A 125 -29.49 3.82 3.82
N ALA A 126 -29.38 4.99 4.45
CA ALA A 126 -29.88 6.25 3.94
C ALA A 126 -29.22 6.71 2.61
N THR A 127 -28.02 6.20 2.28
CA THR A 127 -27.31 6.57 1.04
C THR A 127 -27.89 5.93 -0.23
N GLY A 128 -28.63 4.83 -0.11
CA GLY A 128 -29.10 4.05 -1.26
C GLY A 128 -28.02 3.19 -1.95
N ILE A 129 -26.79 3.14 -1.45
CA ILE A 129 -25.69 2.31 -1.99
C ILE A 129 -26.13 0.84 -2.17
N GLY A 130 -26.88 0.30 -1.21
CA GLY A 130 -27.37 -1.09 -1.24
C GLY A 130 -28.19 -1.46 -2.49
N GLN A 131 -28.85 -0.49 -3.15
CA GLN A 131 -29.59 -0.73 -4.39
C GLN A 131 -28.69 -1.01 -5.60
N ARG A 132 -27.42 -0.61 -5.52
CA ARG A 132 -26.41 -0.74 -6.57
C ARG A 132 -25.32 -1.76 -6.23
N ILE A 133 -25.50 -2.54 -5.17
CA ILE A 133 -24.40 -3.31 -4.56
C ILE A 133 -23.71 -4.26 -5.54
N THR A 134 -24.46 -4.97 -6.39
CA THR A 134 -23.87 -5.86 -7.41
C THR A 134 -23.02 -5.12 -8.43
N THR A 135 -23.39 -3.88 -8.79
CA THR A 135 -22.58 -3.06 -9.70
C THR A 135 -21.29 -2.62 -9.02
N ILE A 136 -21.37 -2.25 -7.74
CA ILE A 136 -20.22 -1.82 -6.94
C ILE A 136 -19.26 -2.97 -6.70
N GLU A 137 -19.77 -4.16 -6.35
CA GLU A 137 -18.95 -5.38 -6.19
C GLU A 137 -18.25 -5.76 -7.50
N ASN A 138 -18.89 -5.59 -8.65
CA ASN A 138 -18.25 -5.81 -9.95
C ASN A 138 -17.14 -4.77 -10.22
N ALA A 139 -17.36 -3.51 -9.86
CA ALA A 139 -16.35 -2.46 -9.98
C ALA A 139 -15.15 -2.73 -9.05
N SER A 140 -15.41 -3.06 -7.79
CA SER A 140 -14.40 -3.48 -6.79
C SER A 140 -13.50 -4.60 -7.32
N LYS A 141 -14.08 -5.69 -7.83
CA LYS A 141 -13.32 -6.79 -8.46
C LYS A 141 -12.47 -6.33 -9.65
N ALA A 142 -13.03 -5.47 -10.50
CA ALA A 142 -12.30 -4.99 -11.67
C ALA A 142 -11.12 -4.08 -11.26
N ILE A 143 -11.29 -3.27 -10.22
CA ILE A 143 -10.25 -2.43 -9.64
C ILE A 143 -9.15 -3.30 -9.00
N SER A 144 -9.52 -4.21 -8.09
CA SER A 144 -8.62 -5.16 -7.43
C SER A 144 -7.79 -5.93 -8.45
N ARG A 145 -8.44 -6.50 -9.46
CA ARG A 145 -7.76 -7.25 -10.52
C ARG A 145 -6.70 -6.42 -11.25
N ARG A 146 -6.99 -5.17 -11.61
CA ARG A 146 -6.00 -4.32 -12.30
C ARG A 146 -4.78 -4.02 -11.42
N PHE A 147 -5.00 -3.85 -10.12
CA PHE A 147 -3.92 -3.67 -9.15
C PHE A 147 -3.05 -4.94 -9.07
N TYR A 148 -3.65 -6.10 -8.83
CA TYR A 148 -2.90 -7.35 -8.69
C TYR A 148 -2.31 -7.88 -10.00
N ASP A 149 -2.92 -7.62 -11.16
CA ASP A 149 -2.33 -7.92 -12.47
C ASP A 149 -1.03 -7.10 -12.69
N ALA A 150 -0.99 -5.85 -12.23
CA ALA A 150 0.22 -5.02 -12.30
C ALA A 150 1.34 -5.59 -11.41
N HIS A 151 1.01 -6.02 -10.19
CA HIS A 151 1.97 -6.66 -9.29
C HIS A 151 2.41 -8.06 -9.78
N ALA A 152 1.50 -8.85 -10.35
CA ALA A 152 1.83 -10.14 -10.95
C ALA A 152 2.82 -9.99 -12.11
N ALA A 153 2.70 -8.92 -12.91
CA ALA A 153 3.68 -8.60 -13.95
C ALA A 153 5.07 -8.26 -13.37
N ILE A 154 5.15 -7.58 -12.21
CA ILE A 154 6.42 -7.33 -11.52
C ILE A 154 7.05 -8.66 -11.05
N ILE A 155 6.25 -9.53 -10.44
CA ILE A 155 6.70 -10.84 -9.95
C ILE A 155 7.18 -11.72 -11.12
N THR A 156 6.48 -11.70 -12.25
CA THR A 156 6.81 -12.50 -13.44
C THR A 156 8.16 -12.15 -14.04
N ASP A 157 8.64 -10.91 -13.87
CA ASP A 157 9.99 -10.51 -14.30
C ASP A 157 11.10 -11.26 -13.52
N GLY A 158 10.77 -11.90 -12.40
CA GLY A 158 11.66 -12.79 -11.67
C GLY A 158 12.80 -12.05 -10.96
N ASP A 159 12.57 -10.81 -10.53
CA ASP A 159 13.53 -10.00 -9.79
C ASP A 159 13.03 -9.74 -8.36
N ASP A 160 13.71 -10.36 -7.40
CA ASP A 160 13.33 -10.32 -5.98
C ASP A 160 13.34 -8.90 -5.42
N LEU A 161 14.38 -8.10 -5.74
CA LEU A 161 14.49 -6.73 -5.25
C LEU A 161 13.38 -5.86 -5.84
N GLN A 162 13.06 -6.01 -7.12
CA GLN A 162 11.94 -5.29 -7.73
C GLN A 162 10.61 -5.68 -7.10
N SER A 163 10.36 -6.98 -6.92
CA SER A 163 9.10 -7.50 -6.39
C SER A 163 8.89 -7.11 -4.93
N PHE A 164 9.93 -7.24 -4.12
CA PHE A 164 9.93 -6.85 -2.71
C PHE A 164 9.78 -5.33 -2.54
N ALA A 165 10.50 -4.54 -3.34
CA ALA A 165 10.36 -3.09 -3.32
C ALA A 165 8.97 -2.62 -3.80
N ALA A 166 8.35 -3.29 -4.77
CA ALA A 166 6.97 -3.01 -5.16
C ALA A 166 5.98 -3.35 -4.03
N PHE A 167 6.14 -4.50 -3.37
CA PHE A 167 5.32 -4.88 -2.21
C PHE A 167 5.37 -3.84 -1.10
N SER A 168 6.56 -3.28 -0.82
CA SER A 168 6.73 -2.23 0.19
C SER A 168 5.88 -0.98 -0.03
N THR A 169 5.36 -0.78 -1.24
CA THR A 169 4.47 0.34 -1.57
C THR A 169 3.03 0.15 -1.13
N ILE A 170 2.68 -1.01 -0.57
CA ILE A 170 1.35 -1.30 -0.04
C ILE A 170 1.32 -0.98 1.45
N GLU A 171 2.14 -1.69 2.23
CA GLU A 171 2.17 -1.59 3.71
C GLU A 171 2.48 -0.18 4.25
N CYS A 172 3.16 0.64 3.46
CA CYS A 172 3.71 1.92 3.93
C CYS A 172 2.71 3.06 4.13
N TRP A 173 1.46 2.91 3.69
CA TRP A 173 0.41 3.92 3.88
C TRP A 173 -0.80 3.37 4.65
N VAL A 174 -0.85 2.05 4.90
CA VAL A 174 -2.04 1.40 5.46
C VAL A 174 -2.35 1.96 6.86
N CYS A 175 -1.37 2.00 7.76
CA CYS A 175 -1.56 2.56 9.11
C CYS A 175 -2.14 3.99 9.09
N ASP A 176 -1.53 4.89 8.33
CA ASP A 176 -1.95 6.31 8.29
C ASP A 176 -3.33 6.48 7.62
N LEU A 177 -3.59 5.71 6.56
CA LEU A 177 -4.86 5.78 5.82
C LEU A 177 -6.01 5.22 6.65
N TYR A 178 -5.80 4.09 7.33
CA TYR A 178 -6.80 3.51 8.23
C TYR A 178 -7.04 4.39 9.45
N ALA A 179 -6.01 5.05 10.00
CA ALA A 179 -6.19 6.04 11.06
C ALA A 179 -7.02 7.24 10.59
N PHE A 180 -6.85 7.69 9.33
CA PHE A 180 -7.70 8.70 8.71
C PHE A 180 -9.16 8.22 8.61
N TRP A 181 -9.40 7.00 8.12
CA TRP A 181 -10.74 6.42 8.03
C TRP A 181 -11.41 6.26 9.40
N LYS A 182 -10.65 5.82 10.42
CA LYS A 182 -11.13 5.75 11.80
C LYS A 182 -11.64 7.12 12.27
N ARG A 183 -10.85 8.18 12.07
CA ARG A 183 -11.26 9.55 12.45
C ARG A 183 -12.49 10.01 11.68
N ALA A 184 -12.59 9.69 10.39
CA ALA A 184 -13.76 10.03 9.59
C ALA A 184 -15.02 9.32 10.10
N LEU A 185 -14.95 8.02 10.37
CA LEU A 185 -16.04 7.23 10.95
C LEU A 185 -16.48 7.74 12.32
N VAL A 186 -15.52 8.02 13.22
CA VAL A 186 -15.81 8.59 14.55
C VAL A 186 -16.44 9.98 14.43
N GLY A 187 -15.95 10.83 13.52
CA GLY A 187 -16.50 12.16 13.27
C GLY A 187 -17.95 12.14 12.77
N MET A 188 -18.40 11.04 12.16
CA MET A 188 -19.78 10.81 11.73
C MET A 188 -20.67 10.24 12.85
N GLY A 189 -20.12 9.98 14.04
CA GLY A 189 -20.84 9.38 15.16
C GLY A 189 -20.95 7.85 15.10
N CYS A 190 -20.19 7.17 14.22
CA CYS A 190 -20.07 5.72 14.27
C CYS A 190 -19.25 5.33 15.52
N SER A 191 -19.82 4.47 16.36
CA SER A 191 -19.15 3.90 17.53
C SER A 191 -18.80 2.43 17.32
N GLU A 192 -17.84 1.92 18.11
CA GLU A 192 -17.49 0.49 18.15
C GLU A 192 -18.68 -0.41 18.55
N GLU A 193 -19.69 0.13 19.21
CA GLU A 193 -20.93 -0.59 19.54
C GLU A 193 -21.84 -0.79 18.30
N SER A 194 -21.67 0.04 17.27
CA SER A 194 -22.50 0.07 16.06
C SER A 194 -21.81 -0.52 14.83
N LEU A 195 -20.47 -0.54 14.81
CA LEU A 195 -19.64 -0.87 13.66
C LEU A 195 -18.46 -1.73 14.10
N ASP A 196 -18.18 -2.80 13.37
CA ASP A 196 -17.07 -3.70 13.67
C ASP A 196 -15.74 -3.11 13.21
N MET A 197 -15.12 -2.30 14.07
CA MET A 197 -13.91 -1.53 13.77
C MET A 197 -12.61 -2.36 13.84
N ARG A 198 -12.67 -3.67 14.12
CA ARG A 198 -11.48 -4.48 14.41
C ARG A 198 -10.44 -4.49 13.29
N THR A 199 -10.86 -4.56 12.03
CA THR A 199 -9.93 -4.44 10.89
C THR A 199 -9.22 -3.08 10.90
N ILE A 200 -9.93 -2.01 11.26
CA ILE A 200 -9.36 -0.67 11.28
C ILE A 200 -8.39 -0.48 12.43
N ASP A 201 -8.77 -0.94 13.62
CA ASP A 201 -7.94 -0.85 14.81
C ASP A 201 -6.64 -1.64 14.69
N LEU A 202 -6.71 -2.80 14.04
CA LEU A 202 -5.55 -3.65 13.79
C LEU A 202 -4.51 -2.96 12.90
N HIS A 203 -4.94 -2.46 11.74
CA HIS A 203 -4.06 -1.80 10.78
C HIS A 203 -3.52 -0.45 11.27
N CYS A 204 -4.22 0.24 12.18
CA CYS A 204 -3.67 1.43 12.85
C CYS A 204 -2.42 1.14 13.72
N ILE A 205 -2.10 -0.14 13.99
CA ILE A 205 -0.99 -0.54 14.86
C ILE A 205 0.01 -1.42 14.11
N CYS A 206 -0.46 -2.50 13.47
CA CYS A 206 0.40 -3.54 12.90
C CYS A 206 1.30 -3.04 11.76
N ASP A 207 0.78 -2.17 10.89
CA ASP A 207 1.47 -1.88 9.63
C ASP A 207 2.67 -0.94 9.80
N VAL A 208 2.81 -0.29 10.96
CA VAL A 208 4.01 0.48 11.32
C VAL A 208 5.23 -0.45 11.38
N GLU A 209 5.07 -1.62 11.99
CA GLU A 209 6.14 -2.59 12.14
C GLU A 209 6.48 -3.25 10.80
N HIS A 210 5.46 -3.59 9.99
CA HIS A 210 5.64 -4.14 8.66
C HIS A 210 6.37 -3.17 7.72
N SER A 211 5.91 -1.91 7.65
CA SER A 211 6.58 -0.88 6.83
C SER A 211 8.03 -0.67 7.27
N ALA A 212 8.30 -0.63 8.58
CA ALA A 212 9.65 -0.47 9.11
C ALA A 212 10.54 -1.68 8.77
N ALA A 213 10.02 -2.90 8.86
CA ALA A 213 10.75 -4.13 8.52
C ALA A 213 11.12 -4.17 7.03
N LEU A 214 10.17 -3.85 6.15
CA LEU A 214 10.38 -3.78 4.70
C LEU A 214 11.43 -2.74 4.33
N ASP A 215 11.31 -1.52 4.86
CA ASP A 215 12.26 -0.45 4.58
C ASP A 215 13.64 -0.72 5.15
N GLY A 216 13.68 -1.30 6.36
CA GLY A 216 14.92 -1.74 6.99
C GLY A 216 15.67 -2.75 6.11
N LEU A 217 14.96 -3.71 5.52
CA LEU A 217 15.57 -4.69 4.62
C LEU A 217 16.03 -4.04 3.31
N LEU A 218 15.21 -3.19 2.68
CA LEU A 218 15.61 -2.46 1.46
C LEU A 218 16.89 -1.65 1.68
N ARG A 219 16.99 -0.94 2.81
CA ARG A 219 18.21 -0.19 3.17
C ARG A 219 19.42 -1.10 3.35
N ARG A 220 19.29 -2.26 4.00
CA ARG A 220 20.40 -3.22 4.13
C ARG A 220 20.89 -3.71 2.76
N LYS A 221 19.98 -3.92 1.82
CA LYS A 221 20.31 -4.39 0.45
C LYS A 221 21.01 -3.32 -0.40
N LEU A 222 21.05 -2.05 0.01
CA LEU A 222 21.88 -1.02 -0.64
C LEU A 222 23.37 -1.37 -0.66
N SER A 223 23.84 -2.14 0.31
CA SER A 223 25.23 -2.63 0.37
C SER A 223 25.63 -3.49 -0.85
N GLN A 224 24.66 -3.99 -1.63
CA GLN A 224 24.88 -4.75 -2.85
C GLN A 224 25.25 -3.86 -4.06
N GLY A 225 25.24 -2.54 -3.91
CA GLY A 225 25.73 -1.59 -4.90
C GLY A 225 24.66 -0.98 -5.81
N ALA A 226 25.10 -0.22 -6.82
CA ALA A 226 24.24 0.63 -7.64
C ALA A 226 23.17 -0.13 -8.45
N ASP A 227 23.48 -1.35 -8.88
CA ASP A 227 22.52 -2.21 -9.59
C ASP A 227 21.32 -2.59 -8.70
N ALA A 228 21.58 -2.95 -7.43
CA ALA A 228 20.52 -3.24 -6.47
C ALA A 228 19.64 -2.01 -6.22
N LEU A 229 20.25 -0.82 -6.07
CA LEU A 229 19.51 0.44 -5.97
C LEU A 229 18.61 0.69 -7.18
N HIS A 230 19.12 0.48 -8.40
CA HIS A 230 18.34 0.65 -9.61
C HIS A 230 17.12 -0.30 -9.65
N ARG A 231 17.33 -1.58 -9.33
CA ARG A 231 16.26 -2.58 -9.25
C ARG A 231 15.22 -2.23 -8.19
N MET A 232 15.65 -1.84 -6.99
CA MET A 232 14.73 -1.39 -5.94
C MET A 232 13.90 -0.18 -6.38
N ARG A 233 14.52 0.85 -6.95
CA ARG A 233 13.80 2.03 -7.48
C ARG A 233 12.78 1.66 -8.53
N LYS A 234 13.15 0.78 -9.47
CA LYS A 234 12.23 0.29 -10.49
C LYS A 234 11.04 -0.43 -9.86
N GLY A 235 11.27 -1.24 -8.84
CA GLY A 235 10.21 -1.88 -8.05
C GLY A 235 9.28 -0.87 -7.37
N VAL A 236 9.84 0.08 -6.61
CA VAL A 236 9.06 1.12 -5.91
C VAL A 236 8.23 1.95 -6.89
N VAL A 237 8.81 2.43 -7.99
CA VAL A 237 8.07 3.24 -8.98
C VAL A 237 6.91 2.46 -9.60
N ARG A 238 7.11 1.17 -9.90
CA ARG A 238 6.03 0.32 -10.44
C ARG A 238 4.94 0.05 -9.41
N GLY A 239 5.31 -0.18 -8.15
CA GLY A 239 4.36 -0.31 -7.04
C GLY A 239 3.56 0.98 -6.81
N MET A 240 4.23 2.14 -6.79
CA MET A 240 3.57 3.45 -6.71
C MET A 240 2.56 3.67 -7.84
N ALA A 241 2.91 3.29 -9.08
CA ALA A 241 1.98 3.41 -10.20
C ALA A 241 0.77 2.47 -10.05
N ALA A 242 0.94 1.28 -9.47
CA ALA A 242 -0.18 0.39 -9.16
C ALA A 242 -1.07 0.98 -8.06
N SER A 243 -0.49 1.49 -6.97
CA SER A 243 -1.22 2.12 -5.86
C SER A 243 -1.96 3.38 -6.32
N GLU A 244 -1.31 4.28 -7.07
CA GLU A 244 -1.96 5.46 -7.65
C GLU A 244 -3.18 5.05 -8.47
N ARG A 245 -3.02 4.05 -9.35
CA ARG A 245 -4.13 3.56 -10.18
C ARG A 245 -5.28 2.99 -9.35
N LEU A 246 -4.99 2.24 -8.29
CA LEU A 246 -6.03 1.73 -7.37
C LEU A 246 -6.88 2.87 -6.83
N PHE A 247 -6.24 3.90 -6.27
CA PHE A 247 -6.95 5.04 -5.68
C PHE A 247 -7.62 5.94 -6.71
N SER A 248 -7.01 6.14 -7.88
CA SER A 248 -7.61 6.87 -9.00
C SER A 248 -8.82 6.15 -9.57
N ASP A 249 -8.78 4.82 -9.67
CA ASP A 249 -9.90 4.02 -10.14
C ASP A 249 -11.08 4.10 -9.17
N ILE A 250 -10.84 3.96 -7.87
CA ILE A 250 -11.87 4.15 -6.83
C ILE A 250 -12.45 5.56 -6.91
N HIS A 251 -11.59 6.59 -7.01
CA HIS A 251 -12.04 7.98 -7.07
C HIS A 251 -12.98 8.25 -8.26
N ARG A 252 -12.72 7.64 -9.43
CA ARG A 252 -13.60 7.79 -10.60
C ARG A 252 -14.98 7.18 -10.39
N GLU A 253 -15.09 6.12 -9.59
CA GLU A 253 -16.38 5.50 -9.25
C GLU A 253 -17.16 6.30 -8.19
N LEU A 254 -16.52 7.27 -7.51
CA LEU A 254 -17.21 8.19 -6.58
C LEU A 254 -17.85 9.41 -7.26
N ALA A 255 -17.57 9.63 -8.54
CA ALA A 255 -18.00 10.80 -9.30
C ALA A 255 -19.45 10.73 -9.79
#